data_AF-A0A5J4N7R9-F1
#
_entry.id   AF-A0A5J4N7R9-F1
#
_cell.length_a   1.000
_cell.length_b   1.000
_cell.length_c   1.000
_cell.angle_alpha   90.00
_cell.angle_beta   90.00
_cell.angle_gamma   90.00
#
_symmetry.space_group_name_H-M   'P 1'
#
loop_
_entity.id
_entity.type
_entity.pdbx_description
1 polymer ?
#
loop_
_entity_poly.entity_id
_entity_poly.type
_entity_poly.pdbx_seq_one_letter_code
_entity_poly.pdbx_strand_id
1 'polypeptide(L)'
;VSVHVDYIQPKTAATLDERICGTVKCGDTNLAESLVSQGLATVIRYRNASDARSSSYTDLLAAEEKAQASGLGMHSKSAPPVHRVADLTGNLSKSRQFLSFLKRTPCFDAVVEFVVHASRVRVFLPRETCLITLLLAGIQCPRKGRPKPDGTMEPDMPFSTEAHIFVKELCMQRNVEVTVESMDRVGNFVGWLFVDSPSSESGLTDTPKSTGKKKKKIVDVTTPKTKANLSVLLVSQGLATVHRAPSTEASPYFHDLVKAEETAKNAKSGLWSSDEFVKLWEAEMNVYNDAGFANGVDEEVLSSGVAIRGYMDDLSQLNLNGHVGDSADTQEVAKIQWKPAQVTAISKPGTGSEGLRFFAQSVSDSATIVQISHSLNSQPPPPAPNYQPKKGELCAACFSLDNCWYRARVLRRNPKSITVQFIDFGNEETIELTDCAVRVSPLPSGALMNIPPQAHEYRLAFIQLPPDTTDRAFAERAFANAVENKEVLLAVQFDSVPCANETVKPVPGVAVRIPTTTSIGSFTSAWIDVAQMLLDEGLVCVEPMRPELLKPSTRVLLPGYLEAQVKAKKERKNVWRYGDFRIDMNQ
;
A
#
# COMPACT_ATOMS: atom_id res chain seq x y z
N VAL A 1 18.10 -16.04 -32.28
CA VAL A 1 17.73 -14.89 -33.13
C VAL A 1 19.00 -14.38 -33.78
N SER A 2 18.99 -14.11 -35.08
CA SER A 2 20.09 -13.48 -35.81
C SER A 2 19.64 -12.14 -36.41
N VAL A 3 20.54 -11.15 -36.41
CA VAL A 3 20.27 -9.81 -36.93
C VAL A 3 21.34 -9.49 -37.96
N HIS A 4 20.92 -9.10 -39.17
CA HIS A 4 21.80 -8.62 -40.22
C HIS A 4 21.47 -7.16 -40.53
N VAL A 5 22.45 -6.26 -40.41
CA VAL A 5 22.27 -4.84 -40.73
C VAL A 5 22.26 -4.70 -42.25
N ASP A 6 21.16 -4.21 -42.81
CA ASP A 6 21.01 -3.99 -44.25
C ASP A 6 21.55 -2.61 -44.64
N TYR A 7 21.15 -1.57 -43.91
CA TYR A 7 21.59 -0.19 -44.14
C TYR A 7 21.33 0.70 -42.93
N ILE A 8 21.97 1.88 -42.91
CA ILE A 8 21.72 2.92 -41.92
C ILE A 8 20.97 4.04 -42.60
N GLN A 9 19.77 4.33 -42.11
CA GLN A 9 18.99 5.47 -42.56
C GLN A 9 19.46 6.72 -41.79
N PRO A 10 19.96 7.75 -42.48
CA PRO A 10 20.41 8.97 -41.82
C PRO A 10 19.24 9.69 -41.15
N LYS A 11 19.56 10.51 -40.15
CA LYS A 11 18.58 11.37 -39.49
C LYS A 11 17.87 12.26 -40.51
N THR A 12 16.55 12.25 -40.49
CA THR A 12 15.70 13.11 -41.32
C THR A 12 15.00 14.14 -40.45
N ALA A 13 14.37 15.16 -41.06
CA ALA A 13 13.54 16.11 -40.32
C ALA A 13 12.38 15.44 -39.55
N ALA A 14 12.00 14.21 -39.92
CA ALA A 14 10.93 13.43 -39.30
C ALA A 14 11.42 12.42 -38.25
N THR A 15 12.73 12.27 -38.04
CA THR A 15 13.30 11.30 -37.09
C THR A 15 14.27 11.96 -36.11
N LEU A 16 14.17 11.58 -34.83
CA LEU A 16 15.02 12.14 -33.76
C LEU A 16 16.49 11.72 -33.90
N ASP A 17 16.73 10.47 -34.30
CA ASP A 17 18.05 9.85 -34.46
C ASP A 17 18.17 9.08 -35.79
N GLU A 18 19.40 8.65 -36.11
CA GLU A 18 19.66 7.69 -37.19
C GLU A 18 19.03 6.33 -36.89
N ARG A 19 18.65 5.58 -37.93
CA ARG A 19 18.00 4.26 -37.77
C ARG A 19 18.83 3.18 -38.42
N ILE A 20 19.22 2.18 -37.62
CA ILE A 20 19.85 0.96 -38.12
C ILE A 20 18.74 0.04 -38.63
N CYS A 21 18.64 -0.08 -39.95
CA CYS A 21 17.67 -0.95 -40.61
C CYS A 21 18.32 -2.31 -40.87
N GLY A 22 17.69 -3.38 -40.39
CA GLY A 22 18.23 -4.72 -40.53
C GLY A 22 17.17 -5.81 -40.58
N THR A 23 17.58 -6.95 -41.13
CA THR A 23 16.78 -8.16 -41.26
C THR A 23 16.96 -9.01 -39.99
N VAL A 24 15.84 -9.31 -39.33
CA VAL A 24 15.81 -10.11 -38.09
C VAL A 24 15.23 -11.49 -38.38
N LYS A 25 15.98 -12.55 -38.05
CA LYS A 25 15.54 -13.93 -38.19
C LYS A 25 15.47 -14.66 -36.85
N CYS A 26 14.42 -15.44 -36.65
CA CYS A 26 14.30 -16.38 -35.54
C CYS A 26 14.31 -17.81 -36.09
N GLY A 27 15.44 -18.51 -35.92
CA GLY A 27 15.72 -19.72 -36.70
C GLY A 27 15.78 -19.37 -38.18
N ASP A 28 15.04 -20.10 -39.01
CA ASP A 28 14.94 -19.83 -40.45
C ASP A 28 13.87 -18.78 -40.81
N THR A 29 13.06 -18.34 -39.84
CA THR A 29 11.92 -17.44 -40.10
C THR A 29 12.37 -15.98 -40.11
N ASN A 30 12.14 -15.28 -41.22
CA ASN A 30 12.27 -13.82 -41.31
C ASN A 30 11.06 -13.14 -40.65
N LEU A 31 11.29 -12.35 -39.59
CA LEU A 31 10.21 -11.73 -38.83
C LEU A 31 9.47 -10.65 -39.64
N ALA A 32 10.18 -9.88 -40.47
CA ALA A 32 9.57 -8.85 -41.29
C ALA A 32 8.64 -9.46 -42.35
N GLU A 33 9.10 -10.54 -43.00
CA GLU A 33 8.30 -11.32 -43.95
C GLU A 33 7.06 -11.92 -43.28
N SER A 34 7.20 -12.50 -42.08
CA SER A 34 6.08 -13.05 -41.32
C SER A 34 5.02 -12.00 -41.01
N LEU A 35 5.42 -10.80 -40.55
CA LEU A 35 4.49 -9.69 -40.27
C LEU A 35 3.77 -9.21 -41.54
N VAL A 36 4.51 -9.03 -42.63
CA VAL A 36 3.95 -8.59 -43.92
C VAL A 36 2.99 -9.64 -44.49
N SER A 37 3.33 -10.93 -44.43
CA SER A 37 2.50 -12.01 -44.95
C SER A 37 1.15 -12.16 -44.23
N GLN A 38 1.05 -11.65 -43.00
CA GLN A 38 -0.19 -11.60 -42.21
C GLN A 38 -0.93 -10.25 -42.33
N GLY A 39 -0.39 -9.30 -43.11
CA GLY A 39 -0.97 -7.96 -43.27
C GLY A 39 -0.87 -7.09 -42.01
N LEU A 40 0.14 -7.33 -41.16
CA LEU A 40 0.42 -6.53 -39.96
C LEU A 40 1.42 -5.39 -40.21
N ALA A 41 2.05 -5.38 -41.39
CA ALA A 41 2.97 -4.34 -41.85
C ALA A 41 2.91 -4.21 -43.38
N THR A 42 3.30 -3.04 -43.91
CA THR A 42 3.43 -2.78 -45.35
C THR A 42 4.90 -2.67 -45.76
N VAL A 43 5.18 -3.01 -47.02
CA VAL A 43 6.51 -2.87 -47.58
C VAL A 43 6.73 -1.44 -48.07
N ILE A 44 7.81 -0.81 -47.63
CA ILE A 44 8.20 0.53 -48.10
C ILE A 44 8.50 0.44 -49.60
N ARG A 45 7.88 1.34 -50.39
CA ARG A 45 8.14 1.42 -51.83
C ARG A 45 9.22 2.46 -52.11
N TYR A 46 10.27 2.04 -52.81
CA TYR A 46 11.40 2.88 -53.20
C TYR A 46 11.26 3.35 -54.64
N ARG A 47 11.65 4.60 -54.92
CA ARG A 47 11.53 5.21 -56.26
C ARG A 47 12.76 4.93 -57.11
N ASN A 48 13.93 4.93 -56.50
CA ASN A 48 15.18 4.72 -57.22
C ASN A 48 15.75 3.34 -56.91
N ALA A 49 16.35 2.71 -57.92
CA ALA A 49 17.03 1.43 -57.73
C ALA A 49 18.26 1.53 -56.80
N SER A 50 18.80 2.74 -56.62
CA SER A 50 19.94 3.06 -55.75
C SER A 50 19.55 3.33 -54.29
N ASP A 51 18.25 3.36 -53.96
CA ASP A 51 17.82 3.59 -52.59
C ASP A 51 18.20 2.38 -51.72
N ALA A 52 18.74 2.65 -50.53
CA ALA A 52 19.10 1.61 -49.58
C ALA A 52 17.84 0.90 -49.04
N ARG A 53 17.85 -0.44 -49.09
CA ARG A 53 16.69 -1.30 -48.79
C ARG A 53 17.14 -2.66 -48.22
N SER A 54 16.18 -3.42 -47.70
CA SER A 54 16.44 -4.77 -47.16
C SER A 54 17.04 -5.70 -48.22
N SER A 55 17.93 -6.59 -47.79
CA SER A 55 18.47 -7.67 -48.61
C SER A 55 17.40 -8.67 -49.08
N SER A 56 16.29 -8.82 -48.35
CA SER A 56 15.15 -9.69 -48.69
C SER A 56 13.97 -8.93 -49.29
N TYR A 57 14.21 -7.82 -49.98
CA TYR A 57 13.13 -6.95 -50.49
C TYR A 57 12.15 -7.65 -51.45
N THR A 58 12.62 -8.57 -52.29
CA THR A 58 11.76 -9.35 -53.21
C THR A 58 10.78 -10.23 -52.45
N ASP A 59 11.24 -10.88 -51.38
CA ASP A 59 10.44 -11.80 -50.59
C ASP A 59 9.38 -11.02 -49.80
N LEU A 60 9.73 -9.82 -49.31
CA LEU A 60 8.78 -8.92 -48.66
C LEU A 60 7.67 -8.49 -49.62
N LEU A 61 7.99 -8.14 -50.87
CA LEU A 61 6.97 -7.79 -51.87
C LEU A 61 6.03 -8.96 -52.17
N ALA A 62 6.57 -10.17 -52.32
CA ALA A 62 5.77 -11.37 -52.54
C ALA A 62 4.86 -11.69 -51.33
N ALA A 63 5.37 -11.50 -50.11
CA ALA A 63 4.59 -11.64 -48.89
C ALA A 63 3.44 -10.63 -48.82
N GLU A 64 3.66 -9.39 -49.23
CA GLU A 64 2.64 -8.34 -49.25
C GLU A 64 1.55 -8.64 -50.28
N GLU A 65 1.92 -9.09 -51.48
CA GLU A 65 0.97 -9.52 -52.50
C GLU A 65 0.08 -10.67 -52.01
N LYS A 66 0.68 -11.65 -51.32
CA LYS A 66 -0.06 -12.75 -50.69
C LYS A 66 -1.05 -12.26 -49.63
N ALA A 67 -0.65 -11.32 -48.78
CA ALA A 67 -1.51 -10.74 -47.75
C ALA A 67 -2.66 -9.93 -48.36
N GLN A 68 -2.40 -9.19 -49.44
CA GLN A 68 -3.40 -8.44 -50.21
C GLN A 68 -4.41 -9.36 -50.88
N ALA A 69 -3.94 -10.39 -51.59
CA ALA A 69 -4.79 -11.37 -52.26
C ALA A 69 -5.68 -12.14 -51.26
N SER A 70 -5.15 -12.41 -50.08
CA SER A 70 -5.86 -13.13 -49.01
C SER A 70 -6.71 -12.20 -48.11
N GLY A 71 -6.65 -10.88 -48.29
CA GLY A 71 -7.39 -9.91 -47.49
C GLY A 71 -7.07 -9.97 -45.99
N LEU A 72 -5.80 -10.19 -45.62
CA LEU A 72 -5.38 -10.36 -44.23
C LEU A 72 -5.02 -9.01 -43.58
N GLY A 73 -5.23 -8.92 -42.26
CA GLY A 73 -4.86 -7.75 -41.46
C GLY A 73 -5.42 -6.45 -42.04
N MET A 74 -4.54 -5.49 -42.32
CA MET A 74 -4.91 -4.20 -42.89
C MET A 74 -5.42 -4.25 -44.34
N HIS A 75 -5.23 -5.37 -45.04
CA HIS A 75 -5.77 -5.59 -46.38
C HIS A 75 -7.19 -6.19 -46.36
N SER A 76 -7.71 -6.50 -45.17
CA SER A 76 -9.11 -6.92 -45.02
C SER A 76 -10.06 -5.80 -45.43
N LYS A 77 -11.17 -6.17 -46.07
CA LYS A 77 -12.28 -5.25 -46.36
C LYS A 77 -13.17 -4.98 -45.15
N SER A 78 -12.97 -5.74 -44.06
CA SER A 78 -13.71 -5.55 -42.81
C SER A 78 -13.22 -4.30 -42.09
N ALA A 79 -14.12 -3.64 -41.35
CA ALA A 79 -13.72 -2.51 -40.52
C ALA A 79 -12.61 -2.94 -39.52
N PRO A 80 -11.58 -2.10 -39.29
CA PRO A 80 -10.53 -2.42 -38.33
C PRO A 80 -11.11 -2.71 -36.94
N PRO A 81 -10.63 -3.75 -36.23
CA PRO A 81 -11.04 -4.01 -34.86
C PRO A 81 -10.72 -2.82 -33.96
N VAL A 82 -11.74 -2.27 -33.28
CA VAL A 82 -11.55 -1.19 -32.32
C VAL A 82 -11.25 -1.79 -30.95
N HIS A 83 -9.99 -1.71 -30.52
CA HIS A 83 -9.59 -2.11 -29.18
C HIS A 83 -9.78 -0.95 -28.21
N ARG A 84 -10.69 -1.10 -27.25
CA ARG A 84 -10.88 -0.12 -26.17
C ARG A 84 -10.16 -0.63 -24.93
N VAL A 85 -9.08 0.03 -24.56
CA VAL A 85 -8.31 -0.30 -23.35
C VAL A 85 -8.49 0.82 -22.33
N ALA A 86 -8.97 0.47 -21.15
CA ALA A 86 -9.09 1.41 -20.04
C ALA A 86 -7.74 1.55 -19.32
N ASP A 87 -7.12 2.73 -19.38
CA ASP A 87 -5.90 3.00 -18.59
C ASP A 87 -6.27 3.51 -17.18
N LEU A 88 -5.89 2.71 -16.18
CA LEU A 88 -6.09 3.00 -14.76
C LEU A 88 -4.80 3.53 -14.09
N THR A 89 -3.67 3.58 -14.81
CA THR A 89 -2.38 4.05 -14.27
C THR A 89 -2.50 5.47 -13.70
N GLY A 90 -2.19 5.63 -12.42
CA GLY A 90 -2.16 6.93 -11.73
C GLY A 90 -3.51 7.62 -11.57
N ASN A 91 -4.63 6.88 -11.71
CA ASN A 91 -5.98 7.44 -11.58
C ASN A 91 -6.71 6.84 -10.37
N LEU A 92 -6.57 7.46 -9.21
CA LEU A 92 -7.17 7.01 -7.95
C LEU A 92 -8.68 6.72 -8.05
N SER A 93 -9.45 7.65 -8.64
CA SER A 93 -10.91 7.54 -8.72
C SER A 93 -11.36 6.34 -9.54
N LYS A 94 -10.74 6.13 -10.72
CA LYS A 94 -11.03 4.96 -11.56
C LYS A 94 -10.51 3.67 -10.93
N SER A 95 -9.28 3.67 -10.42
CA SER A 95 -8.71 2.49 -9.76
C SER A 95 -9.55 2.01 -8.58
N ARG A 96 -10.14 2.93 -7.80
CA ARG A 96 -11.03 2.59 -6.68
C ARG A 96 -12.32 1.89 -7.14
N GLN A 97 -12.90 2.31 -8.26
CA GLN A 97 -14.09 1.66 -8.83
C GLN A 97 -13.78 0.22 -9.24
N PHE A 98 -12.58 -0.01 -9.81
CA PHE A 98 -12.14 -1.32 -10.27
C PHE A 98 -11.61 -2.23 -9.15
N LEU A 99 -11.10 -1.67 -8.03
CA LEU A 99 -10.50 -2.44 -6.95
C LEU A 99 -11.41 -3.55 -6.42
N SER A 100 -12.68 -3.25 -6.19
CA SER A 100 -13.63 -4.24 -5.64
C SER A 100 -13.81 -5.44 -6.58
N PHE A 101 -13.73 -5.22 -7.89
CA PHE A 101 -13.78 -6.27 -8.89
C PHE A 101 -12.45 -7.02 -8.97
N LEU A 102 -11.33 -6.28 -9.04
CA LEU A 102 -10.01 -6.87 -9.16
C LEU A 102 -9.63 -7.74 -7.96
N LYS A 103 -10.06 -7.37 -6.76
CA LYS A 103 -9.85 -8.16 -5.53
C LYS A 103 -10.60 -9.49 -5.48
N ARG A 104 -11.75 -9.59 -6.16
CA ARG A 104 -12.59 -10.79 -6.09
C ARG A 104 -12.06 -11.93 -6.94
N THR A 105 -11.36 -11.58 -8.02
CA THR A 105 -10.75 -12.58 -8.89
C THR A 105 -9.43 -13.02 -8.26
N PRO A 106 -9.26 -14.32 -7.98
CA PRO A 106 -8.08 -14.80 -7.26
C PRO A 106 -6.80 -14.66 -8.07
N CYS A 107 -6.87 -14.70 -9.40
CA CYS A 107 -5.73 -14.59 -10.30
C CYS A 107 -6.16 -14.12 -11.70
N PHE A 108 -5.35 -13.27 -12.33
CA PHE A 108 -5.51 -12.77 -13.68
C PHE A 108 -4.38 -13.25 -14.59
N ASP A 109 -4.74 -13.78 -15.75
CA ASP A 109 -3.79 -13.86 -16.87
C ASP A 109 -3.52 -12.45 -17.38
N ALA A 110 -2.25 -12.09 -17.48
CA ALA A 110 -1.86 -10.72 -17.75
C ALA A 110 -0.57 -10.65 -18.59
N VAL A 111 -0.32 -9.48 -19.17
CA VAL A 111 0.92 -9.19 -19.92
C VAL A 111 1.63 -8.03 -19.25
N VAL A 112 2.91 -8.20 -18.92
CA VAL A 112 3.71 -7.07 -18.44
C VAL A 112 4.07 -6.18 -19.62
N GLU A 113 3.41 -5.04 -19.76
CA GLU A 113 3.68 -4.06 -20.80
C GLU A 113 5.01 -3.36 -20.59
N PHE A 114 5.29 -2.98 -19.34
CA PHE A 114 6.47 -2.18 -19.03
C PHE A 114 6.93 -2.37 -17.59
N VAL A 115 8.24 -2.48 -17.39
CA VAL A 115 8.85 -2.51 -16.05
C VAL A 115 9.33 -1.10 -15.71
N VAL A 116 8.63 -0.43 -14.79
CA VAL A 116 8.99 0.93 -14.34
C VAL A 116 10.14 0.84 -13.32
N HIS A 117 10.04 -0.12 -12.39
CA HIS A 117 11.00 -0.41 -11.34
C HIS A 117 10.97 -1.91 -11.03
N ALA A 118 11.97 -2.43 -10.31
CA ALA A 118 12.00 -3.83 -9.89
C ALA A 118 10.72 -4.26 -9.15
N SER A 119 10.14 -3.37 -8.34
CA SER A 119 8.89 -3.58 -7.62
C SER A 119 7.65 -2.92 -8.24
N ARG A 120 7.76 -2.28 -9.41
CA ARG A 120 6.66 -1.52 -10.04
C ARG A 120 6.55 -1.84 -11.52
N VAL A 121 5.46 -2.49 -11.92
CA VAL A 121 5.25 -2.92 -13.30
C VAL A 121 3.90 -2.41 -13.83
N ARG A 122 3.85 -2.07 -15.12
CA ARG A 122 2.60 -1.82 -15.85
C ARG A 122 2.14 -3.13 -16.46
N VAL A 123 0.89 -3.47 -16.23
CA VAL A 123 0.32 -4.77 -16.57
C VAL A 123 -0.97 -4.56 -17.34
N PHE A 124 -1.10 -5.22 -18.48
CA PHE A 124 -2.33 -5.32 -19.24
C PHE A 124 -3.11 -6.57 -18.84
N LEU A 125 -4.39 -6.40 -18.50
CA LEU A 125 -5.34 -7.47 -18.19
C LEU A 125 -6.25 -7.67 -19.42
N PRO A 126 -6.02 -8.72 -20.25
CA PRO A 126 -6.71 -8.86 -21.52
C PRO A 126 -8.22 -9.09 -21.41
N ARG A 127 -8.67 -9.84 -20.39
CA ARG A 127 -10.10 -10.15 -20.20
C ARG A 127 -10.89 -8.91 -19.78
N GLU A 128 -10.28 -8.09 -18.92
CA GLU A 128 -10.84 -6.85 -18.40
C GLU A 128 -10.60 -5.67 -19.34
N THR A 129 -9.76 -5.85 -20.36
CA THR A 129 -9.34 -4.81 -21.31
C THR A 129 -8.84 -3.55 -20.60
N CYS A 130 -8.02 -3.71 -19.56
CA CYS A 130 -7.51 -2.57 -18.79
C CYS A 130 -6.00 -2.65 -18.51
N LEU A 131 -5.39 -1.48 -18.34
CA LEU A 131 -4.01 -1.31 -17.93
C LEU A 131 -3.97 -0.87 -16.47
N ILE A 132 -3.16 -1.56 -15.68
CA ILE A 132 -2.94 -1.23 -14.27
C ILE A 132 -1.46 -1.02 -14.00
N THR A 133 -1.15 -0.26 -12.95
CA THR A 133 0.18 -0.27 -12.34
C THR A 133 0.14 -1.15 -11.11
N LEU A 134 0.96 -2.20 -11.10
CA LEU A 134 1.09 -3.16 -10.01
C LEU A 134 2.39 -2.88 -9.24
N LEU A 135 2.26 -2.75 -7.92
CA LEU A 135 3.34 -2.76 -6.96
C LEU A 135 3.45 -4.17 -6.37
N LEU A 136 4.65 -4.74 -6.41
CA LEU A 136 4.90 -6.06 -5.83
C LEU A 136 4.76 -6.01 -4.31
N ALA A 137 3.86 -6.83 -3.79
CA ALA A 137 3.59 -6.94 -2.37
C ALA A 137 4.75 -7.63 -1.63
N GLY A 138 4.88 -7.29 -0.35
CA GLY A 138 5.74 -7.99 0.61
C GLY A 138 7.23 -7.69 0.56
N ILE A 139 7.68 -6.79 -0.31
CA ILE A 139 9.11 -6.52 -0.52
C ILE A 139 9.44 -5.03 -0.57
N GLN A 140 10.71 -4.72 -0.29
CA GLN A 140 11.29 -3.40 -0.48
C GLN A 140 12.50 -3.52 -1.41
N CYS A 141 12.43 -2.87 -2.57
CA CYS A 141 13.50 -2.87 -3.57
C CYS A 141 14.39 -1.62 -3.45
N PRO A 142 15.71 -1.76 -3.69
CA PRO A 142 16.65 -0.65 -3.74
C PRO A 142 16.28 0.31 -4.86
N ARG A 143 16.40 1.62 -4.61
CA ARG A 143 15.94 2.68 -5.51
C ARG A 143 17.10 3.28 -6.31
N LYS A 144 16.83 3.62 -7.57
CA LYS A 144 17.76 4.46 -8.35
C LYS A 144 17.85 5.85 -7.74
N GLY A 145 19.02 6.44 -7.90
CA GLY A 145 19.32 7.80 -7.53
C GLY A 145 18.44 8.77 -8.30
N ARG A 146 17.93 9.77 -7.59
CA ARG A 146 17.12 10.84 -8.16
C ARG A 146 17.98 12.10 -8.35
N PRO A 147 17.66 12.92 -9.36
CA PRO A 147 18.27 14.25 -9.47
C PRO A 147 17.97 15.03 -8.19
N LYS A 148 19.04 15.44 -7.52
CA LYS A 148 18.97 16.40 -6.44
C LYS A 148 18.70 17.79 -7.02
N PRO A 149 18.19 18.70 -6.18
CA PRO A 149 17.75 20.02 -6.62
C PRO A 149 18.91 20.94 -7.01
N ASP A 150 20.11 20.61 -6.53
CA ASP A 150 21.38 21.28 -6.85
C ASP A 150 21.95 20.86 -8.22
N GLY A 151 21.23 20.00 -8.96
CA GLY A 151 21.67 19.44 -10.24
C GLY A 151 22.63 18.25 -10.10
N THR A 152 23.04 17.89 -8.88
CA THR A 152 23.78 16.65 -8.64
C THR A 152 22.82 15.46 -8.61
N MET A 153 23.29 14.25 -8.86
CA MET A 153 22.45 13.05 -8.73
C MET A 153 22.70 12.40 -7.36
N GLU A 154 21.63 12.00 -6.66
CA GLU A 154 21.77 10.99 -5.61
C GLU A 154 22.42 9.75 -6.24
N PRO A 155 23.37 9.11 -5.55
CA PRO A 155 23.90 7.84 -6.03
C PRO A 155 22.78 6.80 -5.99
N ASP A 156 22.78 5.91 -6.98
CA ASP A 156 21.93 4.72 -6.98
C ASP A 156 22.15 3.93 -5.69
N MET A 157 21.06 3.45 -5.07
CA MET A 157 21.21 2.44 -4.03
C MET A 157 21.88 1.19 -4.63
N PRO A 158 22.76 0.50 -3.89
CA PRO A 158 23.37 -0.74 -4.35
C PRO A 158 22.33 -1.71 -4.90
N PHE A 159 22.65 -2.37 -6.01
CA PHE A 159 21.81 -3.36 -6.68
C PHE A 159 20.48 -2.84 -7.27
N SER A 160 20.21 -1.53 -7.28
CA SER A 160 18.98 -0.96 -7.85
C SER A 160 18.86 -1.14 -9.38
N THR A 161 19.98 -1.06 -10.10
CA THR A 161 20.00 -1.26 -11.55
C THR A 161 19.91 -2.74 -11.90
N GLU A 162 20.60 -3.60 -11.17
CA GLU A 162 20.60 -5.06 -11.29
C GLU A 162 19.21 -5.62 -11.02
N ALA A 163 18.53 -5.15 -9.96
CA ALA A 163 17.15 -5.52 -9.66
C ALA A 163 16.19 -5.14 -10.79
N HIS A 164 16.36 -3.94 -11.38
CA HIS A 164 15.54 -3.51 -12.51
C HIS A 164 15.79 -4.37 -13.76
N ILE A 165 17.05 -4.64 -14.10
CA ILE A 165 17.44 -5.48 -15.25
C ILE A 165 16.88 -6.89 -15.06
N PHE A 166 17.05 -7.48 -13.88
CA PHE A 166 16.54 -8.82 -13.55
C PHE A 166 15.05 -8.94 -13.84
N VAL A 167 14.22 -8.02 -13.34
CA VAL A 167 12.76 -8.05 -13.57
C VAL A 167 12.43 -7.79 -15.04
N LYS A 168 13.14 -6.85 -15.68
CA LYS A 168 12.96 -6.54 -17.10
C LYS A 168 13.22 -7.76 -17.98
N GLU A 169 14.32 -8.47 -17.80
CA GLU A 169 14.66 -9.67 -18.57
C GLU A 169 13.74 -10.85 -18.25
N LEU A 170 13.29 -10.94 -17.00
CA LEU A 170 12.46 -12.05 -16.54
C LEU A 170 11.02 -11.97 -17.04
N CYS A 171 10.41 -10.77 -17.05
CA CYS A 171 8.97 -10.66 -17.33
C CYS A 171 8.52 -9.55 -18.28
N MET A 172 9.36 -8.60 -18.73
CA MET A 172 8.90 -7.55 -19.67
C MET A 172 8.39 -8.17 -20.98
N GLN A 173 7.20 -7.76 -21.43
CA GLN A 173 6.50 -8.26 -22.61
C GLN A 173 6.21 -9.78 -22.57
N ARG A 174 6.10 -10.36 -21.37
CA ARG A 174 5.74 -11.77 -21.17
C ARG A 174 4.37 -11.92 -20.51
N ASN A 175 3.76 -13.07 -20.77
CA ASN A 175 2.55 -13.50 -20.07
C ASN A 175 2.91 -13.85 -18.63
N VAL A 176 2.11 -13.37 -17.69
CA VAL A 176 2.27 -13.55 -16.26
C VAL A 176 0.91 -13.80 -15.63
N GLU A 177 0.93 -14.27 -14.38
CA GLU A 177 -0.26 -14.31 -13.53
C GLU A 177 -0.14 -13.22 -12.47
N VAL A 178 -1.23 -12.48 -12.22
CA VAL A 178 -1.25 -11.39 -11.26
C VAL A 178 -2.41 -11.53 -10.30
N THR A 179 -2.18 -11.21 -9.04
CA THR A 179 -3.22 -11.09 -8.01
C THR A 179 -3.21 -9.67 -7.46
N VAL A 180 -4.38 -9.17 -7.06
CA VAL A 180 -4.54 -7.80 -6.56
C VAL A 180 -5.15 -7.84 -5.16
N GLU A 181 -4.42 -7.31 -4.18
CA GLU A 181 -4.80 -7.37 -2.76
C GLU A 181 -5.20 -6.03 -2.18
N SER A 182 -4.66 -4.92 -2.69
CA SER A 182 -4.99 -3.57 -2.24
C SER A 182 -4.60 -2.53 -3.29
N MET A 183 -4.67 -1.26 -2.92
CA MET A 183 -4.20 -0.14 -3.73
C MET A 183 -3.54 0.90 -2.82
N ASP A 184 -2.59 1.66 -3.37
CA ASP A 184 -2.00 2.82 -2.71
C ASP A 184 -2.87 4.08 -2.89
N ARG A 185 -2.39 5.20 -2.33
CA ARG A 185 -3.08 6.50 -2.34
C ARG A 185 -3.14 7.17 -3.71
N VAL A 186 -2.35 6.70 -4.69
CA VAL A 186 -2.25 7.28 -6.04
C VAL A 186 -3.03 6.45 -7.06
N GLY A 187 -3.52 5.28 -6.66
CA GLY A 187 -4.26 4.38 -7.52
C GLY A 187 -3.41 3.29 -8.19
N ASN A 188 -2.20 3.04 -7.68
CA ASN A 188 -1.44 1.84 -8.05
C ASN A 188 -1.96 0.66 -7.22
N PHE A 189 -2.15 -0.48 -7.88
CA PHE A 189 -2.60 -1.70 -7.23
C PHE A 189 -1.42 -2.40 -6.56
N VAL A 190 -1.63 -3.02 -5.41
CA VAL A 190 -0.63 -3.79 -4.69
C VAL A 190 -1.04 -5.25 -4.73
N GLY A 191 -0.11 -6.14 -5.07
CA GLY A 191 -0.38 -7.57 -5.11
C GLY A 191 0.81 -8.39 -5.61
N TRP A 192 0.54 -9.61 -6.06
CA TRP A 192 1.59 -10.58 -6.39
C TRP A 192 1.65 -10.84 -7.89
N LEU A 193 2.85 -11.13 -8.38
CA LEU A 193 3.10 -11.45 -9.78
C LEU A 193 3.83 -12.79 -9.87
N PHE A 194 3.32 -13.68 -10.71
CA PHE A 194 3.83 -15.02 -10.93
C PHE A 194 4.34 -15.16 -12.35
N VAL A 195 5.60 -15.58 -12.48
CA VAL A 195 6.29 -15.80 -13.75
C VAL A 195 6.53 -17.28 -13.96
N ASP A 196 6.66 -17.71 -15.21
CA ASP A 196 7.13 -19.07 -15.48
C ASP A 196 8.57 -19.22 -14.98
N SER A 197 8.81 -20.19 -14.10
CA SER A 197 10.16 -20.47 -13.60
C SER A 197 11.07 -20.85 -14.78
N PRO A 198 12.25 -20.22 -14.93
CA PRO A 198 13.25 -20.72 -15.86
C PRO A 198 13.67 -22.10 -15.34
N SER A 199 13.35 -23.14 -16.10
CA SER A 199 13.81 -24.50 -15.81
C SER A 199 15.33 -24.45 -15.63
N SER A 200 15.80 -24.81 -14.44
CA SER A 200 17.21 -25.08 -14.19
C SER A 200 17.65 -26.16 -15.18
N GLU A 201 18.41 -25.79 -16.21
CA GLU A 201 19.18 -26.75 -17.00
C GLU A 201 20.25 -27.33 -16.08
N SER A 202 19.92 -28.38 -15.35
CA SER A 202 20.89 -29.25 -14.71
C SER A 202 21.58 -30.07 -15.79
N GLY A 203 22.56 -29.47 -16.45
CA GLY A 203 23.58 -30.15 -17.23
C GLY A 203 24.54 -30.90 -16.32
N LEU A 204 24.08 -32.01 -15.73
CA LEU A 204 24.98 -33.05 -15.22
C LEU A 204 25.08 -34.10 -16.33
N THR A 205 26.24 -34.09 -16.98
CA THR A 205 26.67 -35.16 -17.88
C THR A 205 26.78 -36.45 -17.09
N ASP A 206 25.79 -37.33 -17.22
CA ASP A 206 25.94 -38.73 -16.87
C ASP A 206 25.89 -39.57 -18.14
N THR A 207 27.03 -40.18 -18.46
CA THR A 207 27.23 -41.02 -19.63
C THR A 207 26.32 -42.27 -19.59
N PRO A 208 25.81 -42.76 -20.73
CA PRO A 208 24.81 -43.82 -20.75
C PRO A 208 25.46 -45.22 -20.72
N LYS A 209 24.94 -46.11 -19.85
CA LYS A 209 25.05 -47.57 -20.02
C LYS A 209 23.67 -48.21 -20.10
N SER A 210 23.27 -48.46 -21.35
CA SER A 210 22.62 -49.67 -21.89
C SER A 210 21.78 -50.57 -20.96
N THR A 211 20.47 -50.69 -21.22
CA THR A 211 19.81 -51.86 -21.86
C THR A 211 18.29 -51.88 -21.56
N GLY A 212 17.47 -52.24 -22.56
CA GLY A 212 16.13 -52.81 -22.31
C GLY A 212 14.93 -52.10 -22.96
N LYS A 213 14.54 -52.56 -24.15
CA LYS A 213 13.32 -52.19 -24.89
C LYS A 213 12.04 -52.45 -24.10
N LYS A 214 11.09 -51.49 -24.09
CA LYS A 214 9.63 -51.75 -24.18
C LYS A 214 8.89 -50.47 -24.63
N LYS A 215 8.25 -50.54 -25.80
CA LYS A 215 7.36 -49.49 -26.35
C LYS A 215 6.14 -49.29 -25.45
N LYS A 216 5.85 -48.06 -25.03
CA LYS A 216 4.55 -47.67 -24.49
C LYS A 216 4.15 -46.25 -24.96
N LYS A 217 2.89 -46.18 -25.41
CA LYS A 217 2.10 -45.04 -25.92
C LYS A 217 2.51 -43.67 -25.38
N ILE A 218 2.73 -42.72 -26.31
CA ILE A 218 2.77 -41.27 -26.04
C ILE A 218 1.34 -40.85 -25.69
N VAL A 219 1.14 -40.51 -24.42
CA VAL A 219 0.02 -39.67 -23.97
C VAL A 219 0.68 -38.37 -23.57
N ASP A 220 0.34 -37.29 -24.28
CA ASP A 220 0.83 -35.95 -24.03
C ASP A 220 0.21 -35.45 -22.70
N VAL A 221 0.90 -35.72 -21.60
CA VAL A 221 0.57 -35.17 -20.28
C VAL A 221 1.44 -33.94 -20.12
N THR A 222 0.88 -32.78 -20.46
CA THR A 222 1.47 -31.48 -20.16
C THR A 222 1.43 -31.29 -18.65
N THR A 223 2.53 -31.59 -17.97
CA THR A 223 2.71 -31.30 -16.54
C THR A 223 2.61 -29.77 -16.35
N PRO A 224 1.79 -29.26 -15.42
CA PRO A 224 1.67 -27.82 -15.21
C PRO A 224 3.01 -27.29 -14.68
N LYS A 225 3.66 -26.41 -15.43
CA LYS A 225 4.82 -25.67 -14.96
C LYS A 225 4.40 -24.85 -13.74
N THR A 226 5.00 -25.11 -12.59
CA THR A 226 4.81 -24.31 -11.38
C THR A 226 5.34 -22.89 -11.62
N LYS A 227 4.44 -21.91 -11.61
CA LYS A 227 4.81 -20.49 -11.68
C LYS A 227 5.47 -20.05 -10.38
N ALA A 228 6.50 -19.22 -10.49
CA ALA A 228 7.28 -18.70 -9.38
C ALA A 228 6.82 -17.29 -9.01
N ASN A 229 6.70 -17.01 -7.71
CA ASN A 229 6.35 -15.68 -7.19
C ASN A 229 7.55 -14.73 -7.36
N LEU A 230 7.37 -13.64 -8.11
CA LEU A 230 8.42 -12.68 -8.41
C LEU A 230 8.97 -11.98 -7.16
N SER A 231 8.12 -11.70 -6.16
CA SER A 231 8.56 -11.11 -4.89
C SER A 231 9.54 -12.03 -4.16
N VAL A 232 9.25 -13.33 -4.12
CA VAL A 232 10.12 -14.35 -3.51
C VAL A 232 11.42 -14.49 -4.31
N LEU A 233 11.35 -14.48 -5.64
CA LEU A 233 12.54 -14.54 -6.49
C LEU A 233 13.48 -13.35 -6.24
N LEU A 234 12.96 -12.13 -6.20
CA LEU A 234 13.75 -10.94 -5.91
C LEU A 234 14.47 -11.01 -4.57
N VAL A 235 13.76 -11.45 -3.53
CA VAL A 235 14.34 -11.62 -2.19
C VAL A 235 15.41 -12.73 -2.20
N SER A 236 15.17 -13.85 -2.87
CA SER A 236 16.12 -14.98 -2.94
C SER A 236 17.44 -14.63 -3.61
N GLN A 237 17.42 -13.69 -4.56
CA GLN A 237 18.63 -13.19 -5.24
C GLN A 237 19.31 -12.05 -4.47
N GLY A 238 18.75 -11.62 -3.32
CA GLY A 238 19.22 -10.45 -2.57
C GLY A 238 18.98 -9.13 -3.28
N LEU A 239 18.05 -9.06 -4.23
CA LEU A 239 17.70 -7.86 -4.99
C LEU A 239 16.54 -7.07 -4.35
N ALA A 240 16.00 -7.58 -3.25
CA ALA A 240 15.00 -6.94 -2.40
C ALA A 240 15.09 -7.48 -0.96
N THR A 241 14.55 -6.74 0.00
CA THR A 241 14.33 -7.21 1.38
C THR A 241 12.85 -7.43 1.65
N VAL A 242 12.53 -8.21 2.69
CA VAL A 242 11.16 -8.44 3.11
C VAL A 242 10.62 -7.20 3.81
N HIS A 243 9.52 -6.66 3.30
CA HIS A 243 8.81 -5.56 3.93
C HIS A 243 7.88 -6.12 5.03
N ARG A 244 8.30 -6.01 6.29
CA ARG A 244 7.61 -6.56 7.47
C ARG A 244 6.43 -5.67 7.91
N ALA A 245 5.52 -5.38 6.99
CA ALA A 245 4.25 -4.78 7.32
C ALA A 245 3.23 -5.85 7.74
N PRO A 246 2.24 -5.51 8.59
CA PRO A 246 1.17 -6.42 9.00
C PRO A 246 0.46 -7.15 7.86
N SER A 247 0.26 -6.49 6.71
CA SER A 247 -0.34 -7.09 5.51
C SER A 247 0.57 -8.14 4.87
N THR A 248 1.88 -7.93 4.90
CA THR A 248 2.86 -8.91 4.43
C THR A 248 2.92 -10.13 5.34
N GLU A 249 2.95 -9.94 6.67
CA GLU A 249 3.03 -11.03 7.64
C GLU A 249 1.80 -11.95 7.59
N ALA A 250 0.63 -11.38 7.30
CA ALA A 250 -0.61 -12.12 7.13
C ALA A 250 -0.72 -12.83 5.77
N SER A 251 0.20 -12.56 4.84
CA SER A 251 0.20 -13.18 3.52
C SER A 251 0.59 -14.66 3.59
N PRO A 252 -0.02 -15.54 2.78
CA PRO A 252 0.42 -16.93 2.66
C PRO A 252 1.88 -17.06 2.16
N TYR A 253 2.44 -16.02 1.54
CA TYR A 253 3.81 -16.03 1.01
C TYR A 253 4.86 -15.53 2.02
N PHE A 254 4.47 -15.12 3.23
CA PHE A 254 5.40 -14.54 4.20
C PHE A 254 6.52 -15.51 4.57
N HIS A 255 6.18 -16.78 4.83
CA HIS A 255 7.15 -17.79 5.20
C HIS A 255 8.20 -18.02 4.08
N ASP A 256 7.74 -18.06 2.83
CA ASP A 256 8.62 -18.21 1.66
C ASP A 256 9.53 -16.98 1.48
N LEU A 257 9.00 -15.78 1.71
CA LEU A 257 9.77 -14.53 1.68
C LEU A 257 10.87 -14.51 2.74
N VAL A 258 10.55 -14.87 3.99
CA VAL A 258 11.53 -14.91 5.09
C VAL A 258 12.61 -15.96 4.81
N LYS A 259 12.23 -17.16 4.37
CA LYS A 259 13.16 -18.23 3.99
C LYS A 259 14.06 -17.81 2.82
N ALA A 260 13.52 -17.12 1.82
CA ALA A 260 14.29 -16.58 0.71
C ALA A 260 15.30 -15.52 1.19
N GLU A 261 14.91 -14.68 2.15
CA GLU A 261 15.78 -13.63 2.71
C GLU A 261 16.93 -14.24 3.51
N GLU A 262 16.66 -15.25 4.34
CA GLU A 262 17.69 -16.02 5.06
C GLU A 262 18.67 -16.71 4.10
N THR A 263 18.15 -17.26 3.00
CA THR A 263 18.99 -17.89 1.97
C THR A 263 19.93 -16.87 1.34
N ALA A 264 19.41 -15.68 0.98
CA ALA A 264 20.20 -14.61 0.39
C ALA A 264 21.24 -14.02 1.37
N LYS A 265 20.88 -13.91 2.66
CA LYS A 265 21.79 -13.50 3.75
C LYS A 265 22.95 -14.47 3.91
N ASN A 266 22.65 -15.76 4.02
CA ASN A 266 23.65 -16.82 4.18
C ASN A 266 24.58 -16.91 2.97
N ALA A 267 24.04 -16.69 1.77
CA ALA A 267 24.80 -16.68 0.52
C ALA A 267 25.53 -15.35 0.25
N LYS A 268 25.37 -14.33 1.10
CA LYS A 268 25.87 -12.95 0.88
C LYS A 268 25.58 -12.43 -0.53
N SER A 269 24.36 -12.70 -1.01
CA SER A 269 23.93 -12.36 -2.37
C SER A 269 23.30 -10.98 -2.44
N GLY A 270 23.53 -10.26 -3.53
CA GLY A 270 22.95 -8.93 -3.77
C GLY A 270 23.25 -7.96 -2.62
N LEU A 271 22.21 -7.31 -2.10
CA LEU A 271 22.29 -6.37 -0.98
C LEU A 271 23.07 -6.91 0.22
N TRP A 272 22.98 -8.21 0.50
CA TRP A 272 23.65 -8.87 1.63
C TRP A 272 25.16 -9.08 1.44
N SER A 273 25.71 -8.75 0.27
CA SER A 273 27.15 -8.72 0.03
C SER A 273 27.82 -7.46 0.59
N SER A 274 27.04 -6.44 0.97
CA SER A 274 27.54 -5.16 1.48
C SER A 274 27.46 -5.10 3.01
N ASP A 275 28.61 -5.05 3.67
CA ASP A 275 28.70 -4.93 5.13
C ASP A 275 28.07 -3.62 5.66
N GLU A 276 28.10 -2.55 4.86
CA GLU A 276 27.46 -1.27 5.20
C GLU A 276 25.94 -1.38 5.17
N PHE A 277 25.40 -2.03 4.14
CA PHE A 277 23.96 -2.30 4.03
C PHE A 277 23.48 -3.17 5.19
N VAL A 278 24.20 -4.26 5.49
CA VAL A 278 23.85 -5.18 6.58
C VAL A 278 23.75 -4.44 7.90
N LYS A 279 24.73 -3.58 8.23
CA LYS A 279 24.71 -2.78 9.46
C LYS A 279 23.53 -1.82 9.53
N LEU A 280 23.23 -1.12 8.44
CA LEU A 280 22.10 -0.17 8.39
C LEU A 280 20.76 -0.89 8.52
N TRP A 281 20.62 -2.03 7.83
CA TRP A 281 19.42 -2.85 7.88
C TRP A 281 19.22 -3.48 9.25
N GLU A 282 20.28 -4.01 9.88
CA GLU A 282 20.23 -4.52 11.25
C GLU A 282 19.88 -3.43 12.26
N ALA A 283 20.40 -2.21 12.08
CA ALA A 283 20.02 -1.07 12.92
C ALA A 283 18.54 -0.68 12.75
N GLU A 284 18.02 -0.66 11.52
CA GLU A 284 16.61 -0.41 11.23
C GLU A 284 15.69 -1.50 11.79
N MET A 285 16.09 -2.76 11.68
CA MET A 285 15.38 -3.90 12.27
C MET A 285 15.49 -3.93 13.79
N ASN A 286 16.61 -3.50 14.36
CA ASN A 286 16.73 -3.33 15.79
C ASN A 286 15.80 -2.23 16.25
N VAL A 287 15.65 -1.08 15.58
CA VAL A 287 14.61 -0.10 15.94
C VAL A 287 13.19 -0.68 15.83
N TYR A 288 12.93 -1.51 14.81
CA TYR A 288 11.65 -2.21 14.66
C TYR A 288 11.40 -3.22 15.79
N ASN A 289 12.44 -3.92 16.25
CA ASN A 289 12.40 -4.90 17.34
C ASN A 289 12.49 -4.26 18.75
N ASP A 290 13.12 -3.09 18.88
CA ASP A 290 13.41 -2.34 20.12
C ASP A 290 12.25 -1.40 20.48
N ALA A 291 11.45 -0.98 19.49
CA ALA A 291 10.05 -0.60 19.71
C ALA A 291 9.21 -1.76 20.31
N GLY A 292 9.75 -2.99 20.28
CA GLY A 292 9.25 -4.16 20.99
C GLY A 292 10.10 -4.62 22.18
N PHE A 293 11.25 -3.99 22.52
CA PHE A 293 12.16 -4.48 23.59
C PHE A 293 13.16 -3.44 24.16
N ALA A 294 12.74 -2.22 24.52
CA ALA A 294 13.56 -1.30 25.33
C ALA A 294 12.96 -1.03 26.72
N ASN A 295 13.23 -1.92 27.67
CA ASN A 295 13.26 -1.62 29.10
C ASN A 295 14.72 -1.41 29.50
N GLY A 296 15.05 -0.24 30.02
CA GLY A 296 16.30 -0.03 30.75
C GLY A 296 16.91 1.35 30.59
N VAL A 297 16.33 2.37 31.24
CA VAL A 297 17.10 3.39 31.97
C VAL A 297 16.26 3.89 33.15
N ASP A 298 16.77 3.60 34.35
CA ASP A 298 16.62 4.25 35.66
C ASP A 298 15.23 4.49 36.26
N GLU A 299 14.82 3.52 37.11
CA GLU A 299 14.02 3.78 38.31
C GLU A 299 14.79 4.70 39.26
N GLU A 300 14.38 5.97 39.34
CA GLU A 300 14.28 6.62 40.65
C GLU A 300 13.25 7.76 40.60
N VAL A 301 12.27 7.65 41.51
CA VAL A 301 11.30 8.67 41.94
C VAL A 301 10.10 8.93 41.02
N LEU A 302 9.05 8.12 41.17
CA LEU A 302 7.75 8.57 41.70
C LEU A 302 6.84 7.36 41.99
N SER A 303 7.02 6.80 43.18
CA SER A 303 6.01 5.94 43.81
C SER A 303 4.84 6.81 44.30
N SER A 304 3.63 6.41 43.92
CA SER A 304 2.47 6.18 44.81
C SER A 304 1.19 6.18 43.98
N GLY A 305 0.54 5.02 43.92
CA GLY A 305 -0.84 4.91 43.48
C GLY A 305 -1.72 5.80 44.37
N VAL A 306 -2.29 6.84 43.76
CA VAL A 306 -3.38 7.59 44.34
C VAL A 306 -4.63 7.20 43.57
N ALA A 307 -5.51 6.44 44.21
CA ALA A 307 -6.88 6.27 43.78
C ALA A 307 -7.48 7.67 43.56
N ILE A 308 -7.74 8.04 42.30
CA ILE A 308 -8.30 9.34 41.96
C ILE A 308 -9.77 9.32 42.40
N ARG A 309 -10.05 9.96 43.54
CA ARG A 309 -11.41 10.20 44.08
C ARG A 309 -12.39 10.56 42.94
N GLY A 310 -13.38 9.70 42.68
CA GLY A 310 -14.54 9.99 41.83
C GLY A 310 -14.66 9.21 40.52
N TYR A 311 -13.66 8.41 40.10
CA TYR A 311 -13.81 7.50 38.96
C TYR A 311 -14.44 6.16 39.40
N MET A 312 -15.39 5.64 38.62
CA MET A 312 -16.01 4.33 38.85
C MET A 312 -15.36 3.28 37.93
N ASP A 313 -14.72 2.27 38.52
CA ASP A 313 -14.09 1.14 37.81
C ASP A 313 -15.11 0.10 37.32
N ASP A 314 -16.28 0.05 37.97
CA ASP A 314 -17.39 -0.85 37.63
C ASP A 314 -18.63 -0.05 37.25
N LEU A 315 -18.76 0.23 35.95
CA LEU A 315 -19.90 0.94 35.37
C LEU A 315 -21.18 0.08 35.32
N SER A 316 -21.12 -1.22 35.65
CA SER A 316 -22.30 -2.10 35.66
C SER A 316 -23.29 -1.77 36.79
N GLN A 317 -22.84 -1.06 37.82
CA GLN A 317 -23.67 -0.64 38.97
C GLN A 317 -24.45 0.64 38.72
N LEU A 318 -24.24 1.30 37.57
CA LEU A 318 -25.07 2.42 37.16
C LEU A 318 -26.49 1.92 36.87
N ASN A 319 -27.50 2.59 37.43
CA ASN A 319 -28.88 2.31 37.10
C ASN A 319 -29.16 2.81 35.68
N LEU A 320 -28.87 1.95 34.69
CA LEU A 320 -28.96 2.25 33.25
C LEU A 320 -30.41 2.25 32.75
N ASN A 321 -31.33 1.69 33.54
CA ASN A 321 -32.77 1.77 33.32
C ASN A 321 -33.36 2.81 34.28
N GLY A 322 -33.86 3.91 33.73
CA GLY A 322 -34.79 4.75 34.46
C GLY A 322 -36.06 3.97 34.74
N HIS A 323 -36.21 3.44 35.95
CA HIS A 323 -37.53 3.04 36.44
C HIS A 323 -38.29 4.34 36.74
N VAL A 324 -39.22 4.65 35.85
CA VAL A 324 -40.19 5.74 36.00
C VAL A 324 -41.01 5.42 37.26
N GLY A 325 -40.77 6.15 38.34
CA GLY A 325 -41.85 6.43 39.28
C GLY A 325 -42.86 7.31 38.53
N ASP A 326 -44.12 6.88 38.53
CA ASP A 326 -45.28 7.54 37.91
C ASP A 326 -45.13 9.06 37.81
N SER A 327 -44.76 9.55 36.63
CA SER A 327 -44.94 10.93 36.19
C SER A 327 -44.80 10.93 34.68
N ALA A 328 -45.92 11.18 34.01
CA ALA A 328 -46.04 11.25 32.56
C ALA A 328 -45.24 12.43 32.01
N ASP A 329 -43.96 12.21 31.72
CA ASP A 329 -43.18 12.98 30.76
C ASP A 329 -42.24 12.00 30.07
N THR A 330 -42.66 11.53 28.88
CA THR A 330 -41.84 10.77 27.94
C THR A 330 -40.63 11.60 27.53
N GLN A 331 -39.52 11.50 28.28
CA GLN A 331 -38.22 11.98 27.84
C GLN A 331 -37.81 11.19 26.59
N GLU A 332 -37.81 11.85 25.43
CA GLU A 332 -37.21 11.33 24.20
C GLU A 332 -35.81 10.80 24.49
N VAL A 333 -35.57 9.52 24.22
CA VAL A 333 -34.23 8.92 24.30
C VAL A 333 -33.34 9.69 23.31
N ALA A 334 -32.38 10.45 23.84
CA ALA A 334 -31.50 11.29 23.05
C ALA A 334 -30.80 10.46 21.95
N LYS A 335 -31.18 10.72 20.69
CA LYS A 335 -30.70 9.97 19.53
C LYS A 335 -29.24 10.32 19.23
N ILE A 336 -28.37 9.32 19.14
CA ILE A 336 -26.96 9.51 18.77
C ILE A 336 -26.87 10.07 17.35
N GLN A 337 -26.18 11.19 17.18
CA GLN A 337 -25.96 11.83 15.88
C GLN A 337 -24.71 11.25 15.20
N TRP A 338 -24.94 10.35 14.25
CA TRP A 338 -23.89 9.76 13.42
C TRP A 338 -23.59 10.64 12.20
N LYS A 339 -22.31 10.90 11.94
CA LYS A 339 -21.83 11.65 10.77
C LYS A 339 -20.90 10.77 9.94
N PRO A 340 -21.04 10.75 8.61
CA PRO A 340 -20.12 10.03 7.74
C PRO A 340 -18.75 10.70 7.76
N ALA A 341 -17.71 9.90 7.99
CA ALA A 341 -16.33 10.32 8.01
C ALA A 341 -15.46 9.26 7.32
N GLN A 342 -14.23 9.65 6.97
CA GLN A 342 -13.22 8.72 6.50
C GLN A 342 -12.03 8.77 7.44
N VAL A 343 -11.60 7.63 7.97
CA VAL A 343 -10.39 7.55 8.79
C VAL A 343 -9.18 7.57 7.86
N THR A 344 -8.26 8.53 8.08
CA THR A 344 -7.14 8.81 7.18
C THR A 344 -5.77 8.46 7.76
N ALA A 345 -5.65 8.41 9.08
CA ALA A 345 -4.42 7.99 9.75
C ALA A 345 -4.72 7.47 11.16
N ILE A 346 -3.91 6.53 11.63
CA ILE A 346 -3.88 6.13 13.03
C ILE A 346 -2.88 7.04 13.76
N SER A 347 -3.31 7.65 14.86
CA SER A 347 -2.46 8.52 15.68
C SER A 347 -1.78 7.65 16.73
N LYS A 348 -0.44 7.74 16.78
CA LYS A 348 0.38 7.09 17.81
C LYS A 348 0.95 8.18 18.71
N PRO A 349 0.17 8.70 19.68
CA PRO A 349 0.73 9.59 20.69
C PRO A 349 1.92 8.88 21.37
N GLY A 350 2.89 9.66 21.85
CA GLY A 350 4.03 9.11 22.59
C GLY A 350 3.63 8.31 23.83
N THR A 351 4.62 7.84 24.59
CA THR A 351 4.40 7.10 25.84
C THR A 351 3.39 7.80 26.73
N GLY A 352 2.41 7.02 27.21
CA GLY A 352 1.37 7.50 28.11
C GLY A 352 -0.05 7.33 27.59
N SER A 353 -0.33 7.23 26.27
CA SER A 353 -1.74 7.19 25.85
C SER A 353 -2.45 5.86 26.02
N GLU A 354 -3.53 5.84 26.80
CA GLU A 354 -4.38 4.70 27.12
C GLU A 354 -5.57 4.56 26.15
N GLY A 355 -5.74 5.51 25.22
CA GLY A 355 -6.83 5.50 24.23
C GLY A 355 -6.35 5.19 22.81
N LEU A 356 -7.22 4.56 22.02
CA LEU A 356 -7.01 4.41 20.57
C LEU A 356 -7.29 5.73 19.86
N ARG A 357 -6.25 6.41 19.37
CA ARG A 357 -6.36 7.71 18.67
C ARG A 357 -6.24 7.57 17.15
N PHE A 358 -6.94 8.42 16.42
CA PHE A 358 -6.95 8.41 14.96
C PHE A 358 -7.37 9.76 14.39
N PHE A 359 -7.08 9.98 13.12
CA PHE A 359 -7.52 11.14 12.36
C PHE A 359 -8.63 10.75 11.38
N ALA A 360 -9.66 11.60 11.29
CA ALA A 360 -10.72 11.44 10.32
C ALA A 360 -11.07 12.76 9.61
N GLN A 361 -11.50 12.63 8.37
CA GLN A 361 -12.05 13.70 7.55
C GLN A 361 -13.58 13.57 7.48
N SER A 362 -14.29 14.68 7.45
CA SER A 362 -15.72 14.70 7.13
C SER A 362 -15.91 14.37 5.66
N VAL A 363 -16.82 13.45 5.32
CA VAL A 363 -17.11 13.12 3.91
C VAL A 363 -17.67 14.34 3.15
N SER A 364 -18.37 15.24 3.86
CA SER A 364 -18.91 16.49 3.30
C SER A 364 -17.83 17.46 2.82
N ASP A 365 -16.60 17.33 3.31
CA ASP A 365 -15.49 18.24 2.99
C ASP A 365 -14.57 17.70 1.87
N SER A 366 -14.95 16.57 1.24
CA SER A 366 -14.17 15.93 0.17
C SER A 366 -13.83 16.87 -1.01
N ALA A 367 -14.74 17.78 -1.38
CA ALA A 367 -14.48 18.78 -2.42
C ALA A 367 -13.34 19.74 -2.05
N THR A 368 -13.24 20.12 -0.76
CA THR A 368 -12.17 20.99 -0.24
C THR A 368 -10.81 20.30 -0.35
N ILE A 369 -10.74 19.00 -0.03
CA ILE A 369 -9.51 18.20 -0.19
C ILE A 369 -9.06 18.18 -1.66
N VAL A 370 -9.99 17.96 -2.59
CA VAL A 370 -9.70 17.96 -4.03
C VAL A 370 -9.18 19.34 -4.47
N GLN A 371 -9.80 20.41 -3.97
CA GLN A 371 -9.36 21.78 -4.26
C GLN A 371 -7.93 22.05 -3.74
N ILE A 372 -7.63 21.70 -2.48
CA ILE A 372 -6.29 21.85 -1.89
C ILE A 372 -5.27 21.08 -2.74
N SER A 373 -5.57 19.81 -3.06
CA SER A 373 -4.71 18.95 -3.86
C SER A 373 -4.44 19.56 -5.24
N HIS A 374 -5.48 20.05 -5.92
CA HIS A 374 -5.33 20.67 -7.23
C HIS A 374 -4.48 21.94 -7.15
N SER A 375 -4.73 22.82 -6.18
CA SER A 375 -3.98 24.06 -6.02
C SER A 375 -2.49 23.84 -5.73
N LEU A 376 -2.15 22.87 -4.88
CA LEU A 376 -0.73 22.60 -4.55
C LEU A 376 0.02 21.80 -5.61
N ASN A 377 -0.67 20.97 -6.40
CA ASN A 377 -0.01 20.03 -7.30
C ASN A 377 -0.09 20.41 -8.78
N SER A 378 -1.00 21.30 -9.18
CA SER A 378 -1.04 21.85 -10.55
C SER A 378 0.15 22.77 -10.83
N GLN A 379 0.60 23.50 -9.80
CA GLN A 379 1.82 24.30 -9.80
C GLN A 379 2.58 24.01 -8.50
N PRO A 380 3.40 22.94 -8.48
CA PRO A 380 4.18 22.57 -7.30
C PRO A 380 5.02 23.75 -6.79
N PRO A 381 5.12 23.94 -5.46
CA PRO A 381 6.01 24.94 -4.88
C PRO A 381 7.45 24.77 -5.39
N PRO A 382 8.15 25.87 -5.73
CA PRO A 382 9.55 25.78 -6.14
C PRO A 382 10.44 25.34 -4.97
N PRO A 383 11.64 24.79 -5.25
CA PRO A 383 12.66 24.54 -4.24
C PRO A 383 12.94 25.80 -3.40
N ALA A 384 13.01 25.64 -2.09
CA ALA A 384 13.19 26.72 -1.13
C ALA A 384 14.44 26.46 -0.26
N PRO A 385 15.66 26.58 -0.80
CA PRO A 385 16.90 26.21 -0.10
C PRO A 385 17.19 27.05 1.15
N ASN A 386 16.69 28.29 1.19
CA ASN A 386 16.83 29.18 2.34
C ASN A 386 15.64 29.09 3.30
N TYR A 387 14.65 28.25 3.01
CA TYR A 387 13.49 28.11 3.88
C TYR A 387 13.85 27.32 5.13
N GLN A 388 13.65 27.94 6.29
CA GLN A 388 13.93 27.36 7.58
C GLN A 388 12.63 27.20 8.36
N PRO A 389 11.86 26.13 8.13
CA PRO A 389 10.59 25.90 8.81
C PRO A 389 10.77 25.86 10.33
N LYS A 390 9.89 26.56 11.03
CA LYS A 390 9.86 26.62 12.50
C LYS A 390 8.79 25.71 13.07
N LYS A 391 9.01 25.19 14.29
CA LYS A 391 7.98 24.42 15.02
C LYS A 391 6.67 25.22 15.09
N GLY A 392 5.57 24.56 14.73
CA GLY A 392 4.23 25.13 14.68
C GLY A 392 3.85 25.82 13.36
N GLU A 393 4.83 26.10 12.49
CA GLU A 393 4.60 26.80 11.22
C GLU A 393 3.81 25.93 10.24
N LEU A 394 2.91 26.57 9.49
CA LEU A 394 2.24 25.96 8.35
C LEU A 394 3.14 26.07 7.11
N CYS A 395 3.34 24.94 6.45
CA CYS A 395 4.14 24.83 5.23
C CYS A 395 3.43 23.97 4.19
N ALA A 396 3.96 23.95 2.98
CA ALA A 396 3.72 22.88 2.03
C ALA A 396 4.81 21.83 2.21
N ALA A 397 4.43 20.55 2.24
CA ALA A 397 5.38 19.44 2.27
C ALA A 397 5.02 18.41 1.19
N CYS A 398 6.04 17.90 0.51
CA CYS A 398 5.92 16.84 -0.47
C CYS A 398 6.01 15.49 0.24
N PHE A 399 4.95 14.67 0.19
CA PHE A 399 4.91 13.37 0.86
C PHE A 399 5.68 12.31 0.06
N SER A 400 6.53 11.50 0.73
CA SER A 400 7.48 10.62 0.02
C SER A 400 6.81 9.45 -0.70
N LEU A 401 5.62 9.05 -0.26
CA LEU A 401 4.93 7.87 -0.81
C LEU A 401 4.37 8.12 -2.21
N ASP A 402 3.86 9.34 -2.46
CA ASP A 402 3.20 9.71 -3.72
C ASP A 402 3.88 10.87 -4.45
N ASN A 403 4.82 11.57 -3.82
CA ASN A 403 5.47 12.78 -4.32
C ASN A 403 4.49 13.92 -4.62
N CYS A 404 3.34 13.94 -3.95
CA CYS A 404 2.39 15.05 -4.00
C CYS A 404 2.65 16.04 -2.87
N TRP A 405 2.34 17.30 -3.13
CA TRP A 405 2.40 18.39 -2.18
C TRP A 405 1.09 18.52 -1.39
N TYR A 406 1.27 18.69 -0.10
CA TYR A 406 0.20 18.76 0.88
C TYR A 406 0.43 19.92 1.84
N ARG A 407 -0.64 20.39 2.47
CA ARG A 407 -0.51 21.33 3.58
C ARG A 407 -0.02 20.55 4.79
N ALA A 408 1.00 21.08 5.44
CA ALA A 408 1.62 20.46 6.58
C ALA A 408 1.88 21.47 7.70
N ARG A 409 2.05 20.96 8.90
CA ARG A 409 2.51 21.71 10.07
C ARG A 409 3.77 21.09 10.59
N VAL A 410 4.77 21.92 10.87
CA VAL A 410 6.03 21.46 11.46
C VAL A 410 5.78 21.11 12.93
N LEU A 411 5.91 19.84 13.30
CA LEU A 411 5.73 19.40 14.67
C LEU A 411 7.01 19.53 15.49
N ARG A 412 8.14 19.10 14.91
CA ARG A 412 9.45 19.07 15.55
C ARG A 412 10.55 19.36 14.52
N ARG A 413 11.64 19.94 14.99
CA ARG A 413 12.87 20.15 14.22
C ARG A 413 14.05 19.67 15.04
N ASN A 414 14.73 18.67 14.52
CA ASN A 414 15.96 18.12 15.05
C ASN A 414 17.16 18.64 14.23
N PRO A 415 18.40 18.46 14.71
CA PRO A 415 19.60 18.91 13.98
C PRO A 415 19.81 18.26 12.61
N LYS A 416 19.14 17.13 12.31
CA LYS A 416 19.28 16.37 11.06
C LYS A 416 17.97 16.20 10.29
N SER A 417 16.82 16.54 10.88
CA SER A 417 15.51 16.30 10.26
C SER A 417 14.44 17.23 10.81
N ILE A 418 13.33 17.34 10.09
CA ILE A 418 12.09 17.93 10.57
C ILE A 418 10.99 16.87 10.55
N THR A 419 10.09 16.90 11.52
CA THR A 419 8.86 16.10 11.48
C THR A 419 7.70 17.03 11.16
N VAL A 420 6.98 16.72 10.10
CA VAL A 420 5.78 17.45 9.68
C VAL A 420 4.55 16.56 9.83
N GLN A 421 3.41 17.17 10.13
CA GLN A 421 2.10 16.52 10.09
C GLN A 421 1.31 17.09 8.92
N PHE A 422 0.78 16.22 8.06
CA PHE A 422 -0.10 16.61 6.98
C PHE A 422 -1.47 16.96 7.55
N ILE A 423 -1.75 18.24 7.76
CA ILE A 423 -2.90 18.73 8.56
C ILE A 423 -4.26 18.33 7.98
N ASP A 424 -4.28 17.94 6.71
CA ASP A 424 -5.48 17.50 6.02
C ASP A 424 -5.71 16.01 6.13
N PHE A 425 -4.71 15.21 6.51
CA PHE A 425 -4.77 13.74 6.58
C PHE A 425 -4.38 13.16 7.95
N GLY A 426 -3.67 13.92 8.78
CA GLY A 426 -3.26 13.56 10.12
C GLY A 426 -1.96 12.75 10.22
N ASN A 427 -1.53 12.08 9.13
CA ASN A 427 -0.27 11.33 9.15
C ASN A 427 0.94 12.27 9.26
N GLU A 428 2.02 11.72 9.82
CA GLU A 428 3.29 12.42 10.00
C GLU A 428 4.34 11.87 9.04
N GLU A 429 5.35 12.70 8.77
CA GLU A 429 6.56 12.27 8.10
C GLU A 429 7.77 13.00 8.67
N THR A 430 8.86 12.26 8.84
CA THR A 430 10.17 12.86 9.16
C THR A 430 10.97 13.02 7.88
N ILE A 431 11.31 14.26 7.57
CA ILE A 431 12.05 14.68 6.37
C ILE A 431 13.45 15.07 6.82
N GLU A 432 14.49 14.49 6.22
CA GLU A 432 15.87 14.88 6.49
C GLU A 432 16.14 16.33 6.08
N LEU A 433 17.03 17.03 6.80
CA LEU A 433 17.35 18.42 6.48
C LEU A 433 18.03 18.56 5.10
N THR A 434 18.73 17.52 4.65
CA THR A 434 19.27 17.38 3.30
C THR A 434 18.19 17.48 2.22
N ASP A 435 17.00 16.96 2.50
CA ASP A 435 15.84 16.96 1.60
C ASP A 435 14.89 18.14 1.82
N CYS A 436 15.04 18.88 2.92
CA CYS A 436 14.11 19.92 3.34
C CYS A 436 13.93 21.01 2.27
N ALA A 437 15.01 21.38 1.56
CA ALA A 437 15.00 22.42 0.53
C ALA A 437 14.04 22.13 -0.65
N VAL A 438 13.71 20.85 -0.90
CA VAL A 438 12.80 20.46 -1.99
C VAL A 438 11.53 19.78 -1.56
N ARG A 439 11.53 19.23 -0.36
CA ARG A 439 10.34 18.57 0.16
C ARG A 439 9.51 19.49 1.02
N VAL A 440 9.99 20.69 1.31
CA VAL A 440 9.34 21.62 2.23
C VAL A 440 9.48 23.03 1.67
N SER A 441 8.36 23.73 1.56
CA SER A 441 8.30 25.08 1.02
C SER A 441 7.32 25.91 1.85
N PRO A 442 7.47 27.25 1.91
CA PRO A 442 6.45 28.10 2.50
C PRO A 442 5.09 27.80 1.85
N LEU A 443 4.03 27.73 2.66
CA LEU A 443 2.71 27.57 2.09
C LEU A 443 2.37 28.86 1.30
N PRO A 444 1.94 28.78 0.03
CA PRO A 444 1.64 29.98 -0.76
C PRO A 444 0.62 30.87 -0.05
N SER A 445 0.95 32.16 0.07
CA SER A 445 0.06 33.16 0.64
C SER A 445 -1.25 33.21 -0.16
N GLY A 446 -2.39 33.14 0.53
CA GLY A 446 -3.71 33.18 -0.12
C GLY A 446 -4.69 32.18 0.47
N ALA A 447 -5.61 31.70 -0.38
CA ALA A 447 -6.74 30.87 0.04
C ALA A 447 -6.33 29.61 0.82
N LEU A 448 -5.21 28.98 0.47
CA LEU A 448 -4.72 27.76 1.13
C LEU A 448 -4.37 27.94 2.61
N MET A 449 -3.93 29.13 3.03
CA MET A 449 -3.67 29.42 4.45
C MET A 449 -4.96 29.58 5.27
N ASN A 450 -6.06 29.97 4.62
CA ASN A 450 -7.33 30.29 5.28
C ASN A 450 -8.26 29.07 5.41
N ILE A 451 -8.00 27.99 4.69
CA ILE A 451 -8.78 26.76 4.81
C ILE A 451 -8.43 26.08 6.15
N PRO A 452 -9.40 25.69 6.99
CA PRO A 452 -9.11 24.93 8.21
C PRO A 452 -8.41 23.60 7.93
N PRO A 453 -7.64 23.01 8.86
CA PRO A 453 -7.21 21.62 8.77
C PRO A 453 -8.39 20.68 8.51
N GLN A 454 -8.28 19.79 7.54
CA GLN A 454 -9.38 18.91 7.15
C GLN A 454 -9.41 17.58 7.93
N ALA A 455 -8.28 17.17 8.53
CA ALA A 455 -8.23 16.02 9.43
C ALA A 455 -8.37 16.47 10.89
N HIS A 456 -9.28 15.81 11.60
CA HIS A 456 -9.49 16.01 13.02
C HIS A 456 -9.06 14.77 13.79
N GLU A 457 -8.31 14.98 14.87
CA GLU A 457 -7.89 13.89 15.77
C GLU A 457 -9.02 13.55 16.74
N TYR A 458 -9.26 12.26 16.92
CA TYR A 458 -10.26 11.69 17.80
C TYR A 458 -9.65 10.54 18.61
N ARG A 459 -10.35 10.14 19.67
CA ARG A 459 -10.12 8.85 20.33
C ARG A 459 -11.38 8.00 20.34
N LEU A 460 -11.22 6.68 20.35
CA LEU A 460 -12.35 5.77 20.58
C LEU A 460 -12.83 5.91 22.04
N ALA A 461 -14.14 6.12 22.19
CA ALA A 461 -14.78 6.36 23.49
C ALA A 461 -15.01 5.04 24.26
N PHE A 462 -15.03 5.14 25.60
CA PHE A 462 -15.40 4.07 26.56
C PHE A 462 -14.47 2.88 26.63
N ILE A 463 -13.35 2.90 25.93
CA ILE A 463 -12.37 1.81 25.92
C ILE A 463 -11.01 2.33 26.36
N GLN A 464 -10.29 1.46 27.05
CA GLN A 464 -8.93 1.66 27.53
C GLN A 464 -8.06 0.52 26.98
N LEU A 465 -6.87 0.87 26.52
CA LEU A 465 -5.85 -0.08 26.10
C LEU A 465 -5.32 -0.87 27.30
N PRO A 466 -4.97 -2.15 27.14
CA PRO A 466 -4.29 -2.89 28.18
C PRO A 466 -2.91 -2.27 28.47
N PRO A 467 -2.41 -2.40 29.72
CA PRO A 467 -1.12 -1.84 30.13
C PRO A 467 0.06 -2.63 29.56
N ASP A 468 -0.12 -3.94 29.32
CA ASP A 468 0.89 -4.78 28.68
C ASP A 468 1.16 -4.32 27.25
N THR A 469 2.43 -4.12 26.92
CA THR A 469 2.85 -3.56 25.63
C THR A 469 2.50 -4.46 24.44
N THR A 470 2.51 -5.78 24.65
CA THR A 470 2.22 -6.76 23.61
C THR A 470 0.73 -6.79 23.31
N ASP A 471 -0.11 -6.96 24.33
CA ASP A 471 -1.57 -6.93 24.18
C ASP A 471 -2.06 -5.57 23.64
N ARG A 472 -1.41 -4.48 24.06
CA ARG A 472 -1.67 -3.14 23.53
C ARG A 472 -1.41 -3.06 22.02
N ALA A 473 -0.26 -3.56 21.57
CA ALA A 473 0.08 -3.56 20.14
C ALA A 473 -0.94 -4.40 19.33
N PHE A 474 -1.43 -5.51 19.88
CA PHE A 474 -2.50 -6.30 19.26
C PHE A 474 -3.82 -5.51 19.15
N ALA A 475 -4.23 -4.81 20.20
CA ALA A 475 -5.42 -3.98 20.20
C ALA A 475 -5.32 -2.82 19.18
N GLU A 476 -4.18 -2.12 19.16
CA GLU A 476 -3.89 -1.06 18.20
C GLU A 476 -3.92 -1.58 16.76
N ARG A 477 -3.33 -2.75 16.49
CA ARG A 477 -3.35 -3.41 15.17
C ARG A 477 -4.76 -3.82 14.75
N ALA A 478 -5.53 -4.41 15.65
CA ALA A 478 -6.90 -4.81 15.37
C ALA A 478 -7.79 -3.60 15.05
N PHE A 479 -7.64 -2.52 15.81
CA PHE A 479 -8.32 -1.26 15.54
C PHE A 479 -7.91 -0.66 14.19
N ALA A 480 -6.61 -0.54 13.91
CA ALA A 480 -6.10 -0.04 12.63
C ALA A 480 -6.67 -0.83 11.45
N ASN A 481 -6.61 -2.16 11.50
CA ASN A 481 -7.20 -3.03 10.47
C ASN A 481 -8.71 -2.81 10.30
N ALA A 482 -9.43 -2.52 11.39
CA ALA A 482 -10.86 -2.32 11.37
C ALA A 482 -11.27 -1.00 10.70
N VAL A 483 -10.53 0.09 10.93
CA VAL A 483 -10.97 1.45 10.55
C VAL A 483 -10.09 2.16 9.54
N GLU A 484 -8.81 1.83 9.41
CA GLU A 484 -7.86 2.61 8.61
C GLU A 484 -8.26 2.62 7.12
N ASN A 485 -8.24 3.82 6.52
CA ASN A 485 -8.62 4.07 5.12
C ASN A 485 -10.07 3.68 4.77
N LYS A 486 -10.95 3.49 5.75
CA LYS A 486 -12.37 3.13 5.56
C LYS A 486 -13.30 4.31 5.82
N GLU A 487 -14.43 4.30 5.13
CA GLU A 487 -15.57 5.14 5.48
C GLU A 487 -16.24 4.57 6.73
N VAL A 488 -16.52 5.46 7.68
CA VAL A 488 -17.09 5.14 8.98
C VAL A 488 -18.24 6.08 9.27
N LEU A 489 -19.13 5.66 10.16
CA LEU A 489 -19.99 6.58 10.87
C LEU A 489 -19.33 6.92 12.19
N LEU A 490 -19.16 8.21 12.46
CA LEU A 490 -18.57 8.74 13.68
C LEU A 490 -19.63 9.52 14.46
N ALA A 491 -19.73 9.28 15.76
CA ALA A 491 -20.59 10.05 16.65
C ALA A 491 -19.80 10.54 17.87
N VAL A 492 -19.72 11.86 18.04
CA VAL A 492 -19.05 12.47 19.19
C VAL A 492 -19.85 12.16 20.46
N GLN A 493 -19.19 11.50 21.41
CA GLN A 493 -19.75 11.18 22.73
C GLN A 493 -19.30 12.19 23.76
N PHE A 494 -18.05 12.67 23.62
CA PHE A 494 -17.43 13.59 24.54
C PHE A 494 -16.64 14.65 23.77
N ASP A 495 -16.88 15.92 24.06
CA ASP A 495 -16.20 17.03 23.39
C ASP A 495 -14.71 17.10 23.70
N SER A 496 -14.32 16.65 24.90
CA SER A 496 -12.94 16.58 25.38
C SER A 496 -12.89 15.61 26.56
N VAL A 497 -12.20 14.48 26.41
CA VAL A 497 -12.02 13.51 27.50
C VAL A 497 -10.59 13.65 28.02
N PRO A 498 -10.39 13.90 29.33
CA PRO A 498 -9.11 13.63 29.98
C PRO A 498 -8.87 12.13 29.88
N CYS A 499 -7.87 11.72 29.11
CA CYS A 499 -7.35 10.36 29.25
C CYS A 499 -6.79 10.28 30.68
N ALA A 500 -7.09 9.23 31.45
CA ALA A 500 -6.64 9.13 32.84
C ALA A 500 -5.16 9.53 32.97
N ASN A 501 -4.77 10.23 34.03
CA ASN A 501 -3.39 10.68 34.35
C ASN A 501 -2.44 11.13 33.22
N GLU A 502 -2.92 11.47 32.03
CA GLU A 502 -2.06 11.66 30.86
C GLU A 502 -1.66 13.11 30.60
N THR A 503 -0.38 13.30 30.38
CA THR A 503 0.31 14.54 30.02
C THR A 503 0.05 15.00 28.57
N VAL A 504 -0.90 14.39 27.85
CA VAL A 504 -1.17 14.60 26.42
C VAL A 504 -2.43 15.44 26.19
N LYS A 505 -2.42 16.31 25.17
CA LYS A 505 -3.56 17.15 24.78
C LYS A 505 -4.86 16.32 24.66
N PRO A 506 -5.96 16.73 25.30
CA PRO A 506 -7.23 16.02 25.19
C PRO A 506 -7.83 16.18 23.78
N VAL A 507 -8.48 15.12 23.31
CA VAL A 507 -9.17 15.05 22.01
C VAL A 507 -10.61 14.57 22.23
N PRO A 508 -11.54 14.85 21.30
CA PRO A 508 -12.92 14.39 21.45
C PRO A 508 -12.99 12.85 21.42
N GLY A 509 -13.80 12.29 22.31
CA GLY A 509 -14.10 10.87 22.38
C GLY A 509 -15.30 10.53 21.52
N VAL A 510 -15.15 9.55 20.62
CA VAL A 510 -16.16 9.24 19.60
C VAL A 510 -16.48 7.75 19.58
N ALA A 511 -17.73 7.43 19.25
CA ALA A 511 -18.13 6.10 18.83
C ALA A 511 -17.94 5.97 17.32
N VAL A 512 -17.47 4.80 16.87
CA VAL A 512 -17.16 4.54 15.46
C VAL A 512 -17.89 3.29 15.01
N ARG A 513 -18.51 3.37 13.84
CA ARG A 513 -19.20 2.27 13.18
C ARG A 513 -18.63 2.05 11.79
N ILE A 514 -18.40 0.78 11.47
CA ILE A 514 -17.95 0.33 10.15
C ILE A 514 -19.04 -0.49 9.46
N PRO A 515 -19.14 -0.46 8.12
CA PRO A 515 -20.11 -1.28 7.41
C PRO A 515 -19.78 -2.78 7.54
N THR A 516 -20.78 -3.62 7.77
CA THR A 516 -20.63 -5.09 7.64
C THR A 516 -20.38 -5.46 6.19
N THR A 517 -19.31 -6.22 5.92
CA THR A 517 -19.16 -6.93 4.65
C THR A 517 -19.93 -8.24 4.71
N THR A 518 -21.25 -8.22 4.48
CA THR A 518 -22.03 -9.47 4.42
C THR A 518 -22.01 -10.03 3.00
N SER A 519 -21.61 -11.29 2.88
CA SER A 519 -21.81 -12.13 1.70
C SER A 519 -23.31 -12.21 1.37
N ILE A 520 -23.62 -11.89 0.11
CA ILE A 520 -24.81 -12.24 -0.70
C ILE A 520 -26.09 -12.60 0.09
N GLY A 521 -27.13 -11.75 0.01
CA GLY A 521 -28.52 -12.22 0.10
C GLY A 521 -29.53 -11.37 0.87
N SER A 522 -29.13 -10.36 1.65
CA SER A 522 -30.08 -9.51 2.38
C SER A 522 -29.64 -8.04 2.35
N PHE A 523 -30.51 -7.16 1.83
CA PHE A 523 -30.29 -5.72 1.69
C PHE A 523 -30.48 -4.97 3.02
N THR A 524 -29.69 -5.31 4.03
CA THR A 524 -29.53 -4.48 5.22
C THR A 524 -28.05 -4.22 5.46
N SER A 525 -27.60 -2.98 5.24
CA SER A 525 -26.26 -2.54 5.62
C SER A 525 -26.19 -2.44 7.15
N ALA A 526 -25.86 -3.55 7.81
CA ALA A 526 -25.65 -3.53 9.25
C ALA A 526 -24.33 -2.81 9.54
N TRP A 527 -24.30 -1.99 10.59
CA TRP A 527 -23.10 -1.29 11.02
C TRP A 527 -22.56 -2.00 12.26
N ILE A 528 -21.27 -2.33 12.26
CA ILE A 528 -20.58 -2.89 13.43
C ILE A 528 -20.04 -1.73 14.25
N ASP A 529 -20.35 -1.70 15.55
CA ASP A 529 -19.70 -0.82 16.50
C ASP A 529 -18.29 -1.32 16.81
N VAL A 530 -17.28 -0.49 16.51
CA VAL A 530 -15.87 -0.87 16.61
C VAL A 530 -15.44 -1.09 18.05
N ALA A 531 -15.91 -0.26 18.99
CA ALA A 531 -15.56 -0.43 20.40
C ALA A 531 -16.17 -1.72 20.96
N GLN A 532 -17.44 -1.99 20.65
CA GLN A 532 -18.10 -3.24 21.04
C GLN A 532 -17.39 -4.46 20.47
N MET A 533 -16.97 -4.43 19.20
CA MET A 533 -16.22 -5.51 18.56
C MET A 533 -14.88 -5.78 19.27
N LEU A 534 -14.10 -4.75 19.61
CA LEU A 534 -12.83 -4.91 20.31
C LEU A 534 -13.02 -5.44 21.75
N LEU A 535 -14.10 -5.01 22.42
CA LEU A 535 -14.48 -5.51 23.74
C LEU A 535 -14.93 -6.98 23.70
N ASP A 536 -15.71 -7.39 22.70
CA ASP A 536 -16.19 -8.77 22.52
C ASP A 536 -15.04 -9.75 22.23
N GLU A 537 -13.98 -9.27 21.57
CA GLU A 537 -12.74 -10.01 21.36
C GLU A 537 -11.80 -9.94 22.57
N GLY A 538 -12.11 -9.15 23.61
CA GLY A 538 -11.26 -9.01 24.78
C GLY A 538 -9.89 -8.39 24.49
N LEU A 539 -9.80 -7.53 23.47
CA LEU A 539 -8.55 -6.83 23.13
C LEU A 539 -8.36 -5.55 23.95
N VAL A 540 -9.47 -4.99 24.45
CA VAL A 540 -9.51 -3.77 25.27
C VAL A 540 -10.46 -4.00 26.44
N CYS A 541 -10.44 -3.10 27.41
CA CYS A 541 -11.39 -3.08 28.51
C CYS A 541 -12.20 -1.77 28.51
N VAL A 542 -13.33 -1.78 29.22
CA VAL A 542 -14.15 -0.58 29.41
C VAL A 542 -13.39 0.38 30.32
N GLU A 543 -13.24 1.62 29.85
CA GLU A 543 -12.55 2.69 30.55
C GLU A 543 -13.33 3.10 31.83
N PRO A 544 -12.65 3.22 32.99
CA PRO A 544 -13.25 3.82 34.17
C PRO A 544 -13.69 5.25 33.88
N MET A 545 -14.89 5.63 34.31
CA MET A 545 -15.43 6.97 34.04
C MET A 545 -16.06 7.61 35.26
N ARG A 546 -16.01 8.94 35.29
CA ARG A 546 -16.78 9.76 36.23
C ARG A 546 -18.25 9.79 35.80
N PRO A 547 -19.21 9.47 36.68
CA PRO A 547 -20.64 9.47 36.35
C PRO A 547 -21.16 10.78 35.77
N GLU A 548 -20.57 11.92 36.15
CA GLU A 548 -20.93 13.26 35.69
C GLU A 548 -20.64 13.47 34.19
N LEU A 549 -19.72 12.69 33.62
CA LEU A 549 -19.41 12.72 32.18
C LEU A 549 -20.46 11.93 31.35
N LEU A 550 -21.23 11.05 31.99
CA LEU A 550 -22.18 10.16 31.33
C LEU A 550 -23.57 10.82 31.19
N LYS A 551 -23.71 11.66 30.17
CA LYS A 551 -25.00 12.23 29.71
C LYS A 551 -25.97 11.13 29.22
N PRO A 552 -27.30 11.36 29.20
CA PRO A 552 -28.26 10.36 28.73
C PRO A 552 -27.96 9.79 27.33
N SER A 553 -27.50 10.63 26.39
CA SER A 553 -27.13 10.22 25.03
C SER A 553 -25.91 9.30 24.96
N THR A 554 -24.95 9.46 25.89
CA THR A 554 -23.70 8.68 25.92
C THR A 554 -23.91 7.32 26.58
N ARG A 555 -24.90 7.21 27.49
CA ARG A 555 -25.29 5.95 28.15
C ARG A 555 -25.89 4.91 27.21
N VAL A 556 -26.39 5.31 26.05
CA VAL A 556 -27.08 4.42 25.09
C VAL A 556 -26.18 3.26 24.62
N LEU A 557 -24.87 3.48 24.49
CA LEU A 557 -23.92 2.46 23.99
C LEU A 557 -23.38 1.55 25.11
N LEU A 558 -23.41 2.02 26.35
CA LEU A 558 -22.72 1.41 27.48
C LEU A 558 -23.22 -0.01 27.83
N PRO A 559 -24.55 -0.32 27.81
CA PRO A 559 -25.02 -1.69 28.05
C PRO A 559 -24.39 -2.73 27.12
N GLY A 560 -24.31 -2.45 25.82
CA GLY A 560 -23.72 -3.37 24.84
C GLY A 560 -22.22 -3.56 25.02
N TYR A 561 -21.51 -2.51 25.46
CA TYR A 561 -20.08 -2.57 25.74
C TYR A 561 -19.78 -3.39 26.99
N LEU A 562 -20.59 -3.22 28.05
CA LEU A 562 -20.48 -4.00 29.28
C LEU A 562 -20.79 -5.48 29.02
N GLU A 563 -21.84 -5.78 28.25
CA GLU A 563 -22.18 -7.15 27.86
C GLU A 563 -21.06 -7.83 27.06
N ALA A 564 -20.50 -7.12 26.07
CA ALA A 564 -19.37 -7.60 25.28
C ALA A 564 -18.15 -7.92 26.15
N GLN A 565 -17.80 -7.05 27.11
CA GLN A 565 -16.71 -7.31 28.05
C GLN A 565 -17.00 -8.51 28.97
N VAL A 566 -18.20 -8.62 29.52
CA VAL A 566 -18.59 -9.75 30.37
C VAL A 566 -18.48 -11.07 29.60
N LYS A 567 -18.90 -11.08 28.34
CA LYS A 567 -18.76 -12.23 27.45
C LYS A 567 -17.28 -12.57 27.22
N ALA A 568 -16.45 -11.61 26.85
CA ALA A 568 -15.02 -11.82 26.64
C ALA A 568 -14.30 -12.36 27.89
N LYS A 569 -14.67 -11.87 29.09
CA LYS A 569 -14.20 -12.38 30.38
C LYS A 569 -14.60 -13.84 30.61
N LYS A 570 -15.88 -14.15 30.38
CA LYS A 570 -16.41 -15.51 30.56
C LYS A 570 -15.73 -16.51 29.60
N GLU A 571 -15.45 -16.08 28.39
CA GLU A 571 -14.79 -16.87 27.34
C GLU A 571 -13.26 -16.85 27.43
N ARG A 572 -12.69 -16.09 28.37
CA ARG A 572 -11.23 -15.94 28.59
C ARG A 572 -10.46 -15.52 27.32
N LYS A 573 -11.02 -14.61 26.54
CA LYS A 573 -10.38 -14.10 25.32
C LYS A 573 -9.26 -13.11 25.63
N ASN A 574 -8.15 -13.18 24.88
CA ASN A 574 -7.05 -12.21 24.85
C ASN A 574 -6.59 -11.70 26.23
N VAL A 575 -6.86 -10.45 26.62
CA VAL A 575 -6.39 -9.89 27.89
C VAL A 575 -6.99 -10.60 29.12
N TRP A 576 -8.07 -11.37 28.93
CA TRP A 576 -8.77 -12.11 29.97
C TRP A 576 -8.34 -13.58 30.10
N ARG A 577 -7.31 -14.02 29.35
CA ARG A 577 -6.85 -15.42 29.29
C ARG A 577 -6.50 -16.01 30.68
N TYR A 578 -5.94 -15.19 31.55
CA TYR A 578 -5.42 -15.60 32.86
C TYR A 578 -6.19 -15.03 34.06
N GLY A 579 -7.27 -14.28 33.83
CA GLY A 579 -8.02 -13.59 34.90
C GLY A 579 -8.27 -12.12 34.56
N ASP A 580 -8.76 -11.36 35.54
CA ASP A 580 -8.94 -9.91 35.40
C ASP A 580 -7.62 -9.21 35.77
N PHE A 581 -6.82 -8.88 34.75
CA PHE A 581 -5.50 -8.23 34.89
C PHE A 581 -5.53 -6.90 35.65
N ARG A 582 -6.72 -6.29 35.82
CA ARG A 582 -6.88 -5.01 36.52
C ARG A 582 -6.87 -5.17 38.03
N ILE A 583 -7.06 -6.38 38.54
CA ILE A 583 -7.00 -6.68 39.97
C ILE A 583 -5.55 -6.63 40.47
N ASP A 584 -4.60 -7.05 39.63
CA ASP A 584 -3.18 -7.13 39.97
C ASP A 584 -2.50 -5.75 40.00
N MET A 585 -3.09 -4.74 39.35
CA MET A 585 -2.60 -3.35 39.31
C MET A 585 -2.98 -2.52 40.56
N ASN A 586 -3.85 -3.05 41.42
CA ASN A 586 -4.34 -2.38 42.64
C ASN A 586 -3.68 -2.91 43.93
N GLN A 587 -2.74 -3.86 43.82
CA GLN A 587 -1.85 -4.31 44.91
C GLN A 587 -0.49 -3.62 44.78
#